data_AF-A0A256ZRE3-F1
#
_entry.id   AF-A0A256ZRE3-F1
#
_cell.length_a   1.000
_cell.length_b   1.000
_cell.length_c   1.000
_cell.angle_alpha   90.00
_cell.angle_beta   90.00
_cell.angle_gamma   90.00
#
_symmetry.space_group_name_H-M   'P 1'
#
loop_
_entity.id
_entity.type
_entity.pdbx_description
1 polymer ?
#
loop_
_entity_poly.entity_id
_entity_poly.type
_entity_poly.pdbx_seq_one_letter_code
_entity_poly.pdbx_strand_id
1 'polypeptide(L)'
;MGIDVGVGKSENENILKAGSEAAGDALKKLGQDADVLIAFGAPSYNQQELLDGITNTSGETPLIGGTTAREISTLGLSINSVVVAALSLGGMDFGVGAGRNISGGEEKIGEMLASGLLEEISGENAKSLMVFPDGLAGDGLKIVRGCQNVRGDDFEMIGGALGDEQISGRCSSTTTE
;
A
#
# COMPACT_ATOMS: atom_id res chain seq x y z
N MET A 1 -0.14 -14.51 -20.41
CA MET A 1 -0.89 -13.94 -19.29
C MET A 1 0.08 -13.89 -18.13
N GLY A 2 0.59 -12.71 -17.84
CA GLY A 2 1.62 -12.47 -16.83
C GLY A 2 1.29 -11.18 -16.11
N ILE A 3 1.91 -10.98 -14.95
CA ILE A 3 1.82 -9.71 -14.22
C ILE A 3 2.92 -8.82 -14.76
N ASP A 4 2.55 -7.66 -15.29
CA ASP A 4 3.48 -6.63 -15.73
C ASP A 4 3.52 -5.49 -14.73
N VAL A 5 4.69 -4.90 -14.52
CA VAL A 5 4.89 -3.87 -13.50
C VAL A 5 5.71 -2.71 -14.05
N GLY A 6 5.20 -1.49 -13.87
CA GLY A 6 5.93 -0.24 -14.05
C GLY A 6 6.21 0.43 -12.71
N VAL A 7 7.43 0.95 -12.51
CA VAL A 7 7.82 1.61 -11.25
C VAL A 7 8.30 3.03 -11.49
N GLY A 8 7.66 3.98 -10.82
CA GLY A 8 8.02 5.40 -10.81
C GLY A 8 8.42 5.87 -9.41
N LYS A 9 9.17 6.96 -9.36
CA LYS A 9 9.63 7.60 -8.13
C LYS A 9 9.71 9.10 -8.32
N SER A 10 9.42 9.88 -7.28
CA SER A 10 9.79 11.29 -7.21
C SER A 10 10.28 11.70 -5.82
N GLU A 11 11.16 12.69 -5.80
CA GLU A 11 11.72 13.35 -4.60
C GLU A 11 11.41 14.87 -4.63
N ASN A 12 10.36 15.26 -5.36
CA ASN A 12 10.04 16.67 -5.58
C ASN A 12 9.54 17.33 -4.29
N GLU A 13 10.03 18.54 -3.99
CA GLU A 13 9.56 19.33 -2.85
C GLU A 13 8.10 19.77 -3.00
N ASN A 14 7.63 19.93 -4.24
CA ASN A 14 6.20 20.12 -4.50
C ASN A 14 5.52 18.75 -4.47
N ILE A 15 4.79 18.47 -3.38
CA ILE A 15 4.23 17.15 -3.07
C ILE A 15 3.19 16.73 -4.12
N LEU A 16 2.32 17.65 -4.56
CA LEU A 16 1.38 17.38 -5.64
C LEU A 16 2.12 16.91 -6.90
N LYS A 17 3.19 17.62 -7.27
CA LYS A 17 4.02 17.28 -8.42
C LYS A 17 4.78 15.97 -8.21
N ALA A 18 5.26 15.69 -7.00
CA ALA A 18 5.92 14.44 -6.66
C ALA A 18 5.00 13.24 -6.93
N GLY A 19 3.75 13.32 -6.46
CA GLY A 19 2.74 12.30 -6.72
C GLY A 19 2.47 12.10 -8.21
N SER A 20 2.27 13.20 -8.96
CA SER A 20 2.02 13.12 -10.40
C SER A 20 3.20 12.58 -11.20
N GLU A 21 4.43 12.99 -10.86
CA GLU A 21 5.66 12.49 -11.51
C GLU A 21 5.84 10.99 -11.26
N ALA A 22 5.70 10.54 -10.01
CA ALA A 22 5.88 9.13 -9.67
C ALA A 22 4.82 8.24 -10.33
N ALA A 23 3.54 8.64 -10.28
CA ALA A 23 2.46 7.90 -10.93
C ALA A 23 2.61 7.90 -12.46
N GLY A 24 2.90 9.06 -13.05
CA GLY A 24 3.08 9.18 -14.50
C GLY A 24 4.24 8.34 -15.03
N ASP A 25 5.37 8.33 -14.32
CA ASP A 25 6.52 7.49 -14.66
C ASP A 25 6.20 6.00 -14.54
N ALA A 26 5.47 5.59 -13.50
CA ALA A 26 5.07 4.20 -13.29
C ALA A 26 4.17 3.71 -14.43
N LEU A 27 3.11 4.47 -14.75
CA LEU A 27 2.16 4.15 -15.82
C LEU A 27 2.84 4.14 -17.20
N LYS A 28 3.71 5.12 -17.47
CA LYS A 28 4.48 5.17 -18.72
C LYS A 28 5.39 3.95 -18.89
N LYS A 29 6.04 3.50 -17.82
CA LYS A 29 6.91 2.31 -17.84
C LYS A 29 6.12 1.01 -17.94
N LEU A 30 4.93 0.95 -17.36
CA LEU A 30 4.01 -0.18 -17.53
C LEU A 30 3.59 -0.31 -19.01
N GLY A 31 3.33 0.82 -19.67
CA GLY A 31 3.07 0.89 -21.12
C GLY A 31 1.70 0.36 -21.56
N GLN A 32 0.83 0.07 -20.60
CA GLN A 32 -0.55 -0.40 -20.76
C GLN A 32 -1.38 0.07 -19.55
N ASP A 33 -2.67 -0.23 -19.55
CA ASP A 33 -3.57 0.13 -18.44
C ASP A 33 -3.18 -0.63 -17.16
N ALA A 34 -3.20 0.09 -16.04
CA ALA A 34 -2.95 -0.47 -14.72
C ALA A 34 -4.26 -0.93 -14.08
N ASP A 35 -4.24 -2.11 -13.47
CA ASP A 35 -5.37 -2.64 -12.69
C ASP A 35 -5.30 -2.19 -11.23
N VAL A 36 -4.08 -1.93 -10.71
CA VAL A 36 -3.86 -1.41 -9.35
C VAL A 36 -2.55 -0.66 -9.26
N LEU A 37 -2.54 0.34 -8.38
CA LEU A 37 -1.36 1.09 -7.95
C LEU A 37 -1.04 0.77 -6.49
N ILE A 38 0.25 0.56 -6.22
CA ILE A 38 0.79 0.48 -4.86
C ILE A 38 1.71 1.68 -4.67
N ALA A 39 1.39 2.55 -3.72
CA ALA A 39 2.17 3.75 -3.43
C ALA A 39 2.72 3.74 -2.01
N PHE A 40 4.01 4.02 -1.89
CA PHE A 40 4.67 4.27 -0.61
C PHE A 40 5.27 5.67 -0.64
N GLY A 41 4.89 6.49 0.33
CA GLY A 41 5.33 7.87 0.44
C GLY A 41 5.96 8.18 1.79
N ALA A 42 6.85 9.17 1.80
CA ALA A 42 7.44 9.65 3.04
C ALA A 42 6.35 10.23 3.98
N PRO A 43 6.39 9.92 5.30
CA PRO A 43 5.48 10.48 6.30
C PRO A 43 5.55 12.00 6.39
N SER A 44 6.69 12.59 6.01
CA SER A 44 6.94 14.03 5.97
C SER A 44 6.11 14.76 4.91
N TYR A 45 5.57 14.05 3.92
CA TYR A 45 4.71 14.64 2.90
C TYR A 45 3.31 14.89 3.43
N ASN A 46 2.63 15.92 2.89
CA ASN A 46 1.19 16.05 3.05
C ASN A 46 0.51 14.92 2.27
N GLN A 47 -0.04 13.95 2.99
CA GLN A 47 -0.58 12.73 2.39
C GLN A 47 -1.79 13.00 1.48
N GLN A 48 -2.60 14.01 1.79
CA GLN A 48 -3.73 14.37 0.92
C GLN A 48 -3.22 14.96 -0.40
N GLU A 49 -2.28 15.90 -0.34
CA GLU A 49 -1.69 16.50 -1.53
C GLU A 49 -0.95 15.46 -2.40
N LEU A 50 -0.30 14.49 -1.76
CA LEU A 50 0.37 13.39 -2.45
C LEU A 50 -0.64 12.50 -3.19
N LEU A 51 -1.71 12.10 -2.50
CA LEU A 51 -2.80 11.31 -3.08
C LEU A 51 -3.49 12.04 -4.23
N ASP A 52 -3.74 13.35 -4.08
CA ASP A 52 -4.29 14.18 -5.15
C ASP A 52 -3.35 14.18 -6.37
N GLY A 53 -2.04 14.27 -6.16
CA GLY A 53 -1.05 14.23 -7.23
C GLY A 53 -1.05 12.90 -8.00
N ILE A 54 -1.13 11.79 -7.28
CA ILE A 54 -1.22 10.43 -7.84
C ILE A 54 -2.53 10.26 -8.60
N THR A 55 -3.67 10.51 -7.95
CA THR A 55 -5.01 10.25 -8.50
C THR A 55 -5.35 11.16 -9.69
N ASN A 56 -4.89 12.41 -9.71
CA ASN A 56 -5.00 13.29 -10.88
C ASN A 56 -4.31 12.71 -12.13
N THR A 57 -3.31 11.84 -11.93
CA THR A 57 -2.54 11.22 -13.03
C THR A 57 -3.06 9.83 -13.36
N SER A 58 -3.49 9.05 -12.37
CA SER A 58 -3.94 7.66 -12.53
C SER A 58 -5.45 7.50 -12.74
N GLY A 59 -6.23 8.57 -12.59
CA GLY A 59 -7.69 8.52 -12.68
C GLY A 59 -8.30 7.62 -11.60
N GLU A 60 -9.23 6.76 -12.02
CA GLU A 60 -10.00 5.86 -11.13
C GLU A 60 -9.28 4.53 -10.82
N THR A 61 -8.02 4.38 -11.23
CA THR A 61 -7.24 3.18 -10.93
C THR A 61 -7.16 2.94 -9.41
N PRO A 62 -7.54 1.75 -8.91
CA PRO A 62 -7.45 1.42 -7.49
C PRO A 62 -6.04 1.68 -6.93
N LEU A 63 -5.98 2.28 -5.75
CA LEU A 63 -4.73 2.68 -5.09
C LEU A 63 -4.69 2.13 -3.66
N ILE A 64 -3.58 1.47 -3.32
CA ILE A 64 -3.28 0.98 -1.97
C ILE A 64 -1.87 1.38 -1.56
N GLY A 65 -1.59 1.26 -0.26
CA GLY A 65 -0.27 1.50 0.32
C GLY A 65 -0.36 2.48 1.47
N GLY A 66 0.68 3.26 1.67
CA GLY A 66 0.73 4.20 2.79
C GLY A 66 2.12 4.76 3.00
N THR A 67 2.48 5.04 4.26
CA THR A 67 3.73 5.72 4.56
C THR A 67 4.86 4.78 4.92
N THR A 68 6.09 5.20 4.59
CA THR A 68 7.33 4.51 4.94
C THR A 68 8.45 5.51 5.20
N ALA A 69 9.34 5.27 6.17
CA ALA A 69 10.47 6.17 6.41
C ALA A 69 11.44 6.27 5.21
N ARG A 70 11.52 5.20 4.43
CA ARG A 70 12.40 5.06 3.28
C ARG A 70 11.78 4.08 2.28
N GLU A 71 11.94 4.37 1.01
CA GLU A 71 11.38 3.56 -0.07
C GLU A 71 12.51 2.76 -0.74
N ILE A 72 12.30 1.46 -0.91
CA ILE A 72 13.20 0.58 -1.68
C ILE A 72 12.45 0.14 -2.93
N SER A 73 13.06 0.35 -4.09
CA SER A 73 12.48 -0.01 -5.38
C SER A 73 13.54 -0.54 -6.34
N THR A 74 13.14 -0.91 -7.56
CA THR A 74 14.06 -1.23 -8.66
C THR A 74 14.94 -0.02 -9.06
N LEU A 75 14.61 1.18 -8.59
CA LEU A 75 15.37 2.41 -8.78
C LEU A 75 16.35 2.69 -7.61
N GLY A 76 16.47 1.75 -6.67
CA GLY A 76 17.33 1.85 -5.49
C GLY A 76 16.61 2.31 -4.23
N LEU A 77 17.40 2.69 -3.22
CA LEU A 77 16.94 3.27 -1.96
C LEU A 77 16.64 4.76 -2.16
N SER A 78 15.58 5.26 -1.53
CA SER A 78 15.20 6.67 -1.57
C SER A 78 14.67 7.14 -0.21
N ILE A 79 14.75 8.44 0.03
CA ILE A 79 14.46 9.09 1.33
C ILE A 79 13.64 10.33 1.03
N ASN A 80 12.63 10.63 1.85
CA ASN A 80 11.74 11.77 1.61
C ASN A 80 11.19 11.76 0.19
N SER A 81 10.75 10.58 -0.24
CA SER A 81 10.33 10.31 -1.60
C SER A 81 8.96 9.66 -1.65
N VAL A 82 8.42 9.54 -2.85
CA VAL A 82 7.28 8.67 -3.15
C VAL A 82 7.70 7.69 -4.23
N VAL A 83 7.34 6.42 -4.04
CA VAL A 83 7.47 5.36 -5.03
C VAL A 83 6.09 4.82 -5.35
N VAL A 84 5.80 4.69 -6.65
CA VAL A 84 4.54 4.11 -7.15
C VAL A 84 4.88 2.92 -8.04
N ALA A 85 4.26 1.77 -7.75
CA ALA A 85 4.23 0.62 -8.63
C ALA A 85 2.86 0.50 -9.28
N ALA A 86 2.82 0.50 -10.61
CA ALA A 86 1.62 0.24 -11.41
C ALA A 86 1.67 -1.20 -11.90
N LEU A 87 0.60 -1.97 -11.62
CA LEU A 87 0.52 -3.38 -11.97
C LEU A 87 -0.60 -3.60 -12.99
N SER A 88 -0.31 -4.38 -14.03
CA SER A 88 -1.34 -5.06 -14.82
C SER A 88 -1.36 -6.54 -14.43
N LEU A 89 -2.52 -7.02 -14.01
CA LEU A 89 -2.74 -8.34 -13.42
C LEU A 89 -3.15 -9.39 -14.45
N GLY A 90 -3.28 -9.01 -15.73
CA GLY A 90 -3.57 -9.95 -16.81
C GLY A 90 -4.96 -10.59 -16.70
N GLY A 91 -5.95 -9.87 -16.17
CA GLY A 91 -7.35 -10.34 -16.06
C GLY A 91 -7.75 -10.86 -14.68
N MET A 92 -7.01 -10.53 -13.63
CA MET A 92 -7.48 -10.70 -12.24
C MET A 92 -8.11 -9.41 -11.75
N ASP A 93 -9.21 -9.52 -10.99
CA ASP A 93 -9.87 -8.39 -10.35
C ASP A 93 -9.12 -7.97 -9.08
N PHE A 94 -9.11 -6.67 -8.80
CA PHE A 94 -8.52 -6.09 -7.59
C PHE A 94 -9.48 -5.08 -6.97
N GLY A 95 -9.86 -5.31 -5.71
CA GLY A 95 -10.67 -4.37 -4.94
C GLY A 95 -9.88 -3.78 -3.78
N VAL A 96 -10.27 -2.58 -3.36
CA VAL A 96 -9.55 -1.79 -2.35
C VAL A 96 -10.49 -1.31 -1.27
N GLY A 97 -10.03 -1.36 -0.02
CA GLY A 97 -10.80 -0.95 1.14
C GLY A 97 -9.91 -0.28 2.18
N ALA A 98 -10.45 0.70 2.90
CA ALA A 98 -9.73 1.42 3.94
C ALA A 98 -10.53 1.48 5.23
N GLY A 99 -9.92 1.02 6.33
CA GLY A 99 -10.48 1.13 7.68
C GLY A 99 -10.00 2.41 8.36
N ARG A 100 -10.88 3.07 9.13
CA ARG A 100 -10.54 4.27 9.91
C ARG A 100 -10.93 4.08 11.37
N ASN A 101 -10.30 4.85 12.27
CA ASN A 101 -10.57 4.85 13.71
C ASN A 101 -10.38 3.46 14.37
N ILE A 102 -9.19 2.89 14.19
CA ILE A 102 -8.91 1.48 14.54
C ILE A 102 -8.82 1.18 16.04
N SER A 103 -8.49 2.18 16.86
CA SER A 103 -8.22 1.97 18.30
C SER A 103 -9.44 1.43 19.05
N GLY A 104 -9.29 0.24 19.64
CA GLY A 104 -10.33 -0.41 20.45
C GLY A 104 -11.39 -1.19 19.66
N GLY A 105 -11.25 -1.31 18.32
CA GLY A 105 -12.16 -2.03 17.43
C GLY A 105 -11.45 -2.76 16.29
N GLU A 106 -10.17 -3.09 16.46
CA GLU A 106 -9.27 -3.54 15.39
C GLU A 106 -9.76 -4.81 14.70
N GLU A 107 -10.20 -5.81 15.48
CA GLU A 107 -10.71 -7.08 14.97
C GLU A 107 -11.98 -6.90 14.15
N LYS A 108 -12.92 -6.09 14.65
CA LYS A 108 -14.16 -5.78 13.95
C LYS A 108 -13.90 -5.02 12.64
N ILE A 109 -12.87 -4.16 12.61
CA ILE A 109 -12.49 -3.46 11.38
C ILE A 109 -11.88 -4.42 10.37
N GLY A 110 -11.07 -5.37 10.80
CA GLY A 110 -10.59 -6.47 9.94
C GLY A 110 -11.75 -7.26 9.33
N GLU A 111 -12.73 -7.64 10.14
CA GLU A 111 -13.94 -8.35 9.68
C GLU A 111 -14.73 -7.53 8.65
N MET A 112 -14.94 -6.24 8.93
CA MET A 112 -15.67 -5.34 8.04
C MET A 112 -14.95 -5.14 6.71
N LEU A 113 -13.63 -4.95 6.73
CA LEU A 113 -12.83 -4.78 5.51
C LEU A 113 -12.84 -6.04 4.65
N ALA A 114 -12.59 -7.20 5.26
CA ALA A 114 -12.60 -8.47 4.55
C ALA A 114 -13.98 -8.75 3.96
N SER A 115 -15.06 -8.59 4.75
CA SER A 115 -16.42 -8.85 4.26
C SER A 115 -16.79 -7.93 3.09
N GLY A 116 -16.53 -6.62 3.20
CA GLY A 116 -16.83 -5.66 2.15
C GLY A 116 -16.09 -5.93 0.84
N LEU A 117 -14.79 -6.25 0.92
CA LEU A 117 -13.99 -6.58 -0.26
C LEU A 117 -14.46 -7.86 -0.96
N LEU A 118 -14.90 -8.86 -0.19
CA LEU A 118 -15.37 -10.13 -0.74
C LEU A 118 -16.76 -10.03 -1.37
N GLU A 119 -17.60 -9.12 -0.89
CA GLU A 119 -18.87 -8.79 -1.54
C GLU A 119 -18.65 -8.08 -2.88
N GLU A 120 -17.66 -7.19 -2.94
CA GLU A 120 -17.31 -6.43 -4.15
C GLU A 120 -16.65 -7.34 -5.21
N ILE A 121 -15.66 -8.14 -4.81
CA ILE A 121 -14.89 -9.00 -5.71
C ILE A 121 -15.46 -10.42 -5.68
N SER A 122 -16.70 -10.60 -6.16
CA SER A 122 -17.39 -11.91 -6.38
C SER A 122 -16.76 -13.08 -5.58
N GLY A 123 -16.91 -13.02 -4.25
CA GLY A 123 -15.95 -13.59 -3.28
C GLY A 123 -15.48 -15.03 -3.45
N GLU A 124 -16.15 -15.89 -4.22
CA GLU A 124 -15.68 -17.26 -4.48
C GLU A 124 -14.33 -17.29 -5.24
N ASN A 125 -14.02 -16.23 -5.99
CA ASN A 125 -12.80 -16.16 -6.80
C ASN A 125 -11.62 -15.46 -6.12
N ALA A 126 -11.84 -14.75 -5.01
CA ALA A 126 -10.76 -14.09 -4.28
C ALA A 126 -9.73 -15.13 -3.80
N LYS A 127 -8.46 -14.92 -4.15
CA LYS A 127 -7.36 -15.86 -3.85
C LYS A 127 -6.48 -15.41 -2.69
N SER A 128 -6.37 -14.10 -2.48
CA SER A 128 -5.45 -13.52 -1.51
C SER A 128 -5.99 -12.19 -0.99
N LEU A 129 -5.61 -11.81 0.22
CA LEU A 129 -5.88 -10.49 0.79
C LEU A 129 -4.55 -9.78 1.06
N MET A 130 -4.40 -8.57 0.54
CA MET A 130 -3.26 -7.71 0.85
C MET A 130 -3.65 -6.72 1.96
N VAL A 131 -2.95 -6.76 3.10
CA VAL A 131 -3.29 -5.96 4.28
C VAL A 131 -2.13 -5.07 4.69
N PHE A 132 -2.42 -3.78 4.88
CA PHE A 132 -1.49 -2.76 5.35
C PHE A 132 -1.99 -2.16 6.67
N PRO A 133 -1.78 -2.84 7.82
CA PRO A 133 -2.13 -2.27 9.11
C PRO A 133 -1.24 -1.06 9.41
N ASP A 134 -1.77 -0.08 10.13
CA ASP A 134 -0.95 0.99 10.69
C ASP A 134 -0.06 0.40 11.80
N GLY A 135 1.26 0.54 11.67
CA GLY A 135 2.21 -0.02 12.62
C GLY A 135 2.25 0.70 13.98
N LEU A 136 1.66 1.89 14.08
CA LEU A 136 1.66 2.72 15.30
C LEU A 136 0.29 2.76 15.96
N ALA A 137 -0.76 2.64 15.17
CA ALA A 137 -2.13 2.70 15.65
C ALA A 137 -2.72 1.28 15.80
N GLY A 138 -3.21 0.99 17.01
CA GLY A 138 -3.88 -0.27 17.32
C GLY A 138 -2.97 -1.50 17.28
N ASP A 139 -3.61 -2.66 17.29
CA ASP A 139 -2.96 -3.98 17.24
C ASP A 139 -3.19 -4.61 15.85
N GLY A 140 -2.16 -4.60 15.01
CA GLY A 140 -2.22 -5.18 13.67
C GLY A 140 -2.57 -6.68 13.65
N LEU A 141 -2.23 -7.43 14.71
CA LEU A 141 -2.59 -8.86 14.79
C LEU A 141 -4.10 -9.03 14.95
N LYS A 142 -4.78 -8.12 15.65
CA LYS A 142 -6.24 -8.16 15.75
C LYS A 142 -6.90 -7.86 14.41
N ILE A 143 -6.35 -6.95 13.61
CA ILE A 143 -6.85 -6.68 12.25
C ILE A 143 -6.75 -7.96 11.41
N VAL A 144 -5.59 -8.62 11.43
CA VAL A 144 -5.37 -9.90 10.72
C VAL A 144 -6.35 -10.98 11.19
N ARG A 145 -6.55 -11.14 12.51
CA ARG A 145 -7.55 -12.07 13.06
C ARG A 145 -8.96 -11.77 12.58
N GLY A 146 -9.33 -10.49 12.54
CA GLY A 146 -10.63 -10.06 12.01
C GLY A 146 -10.84 -10.49 10.56
N CYS A 147 -9.82 -10.34 9.72
CA CYS A 147 -9.88 -10.84 8.34
C CYS A 147 -10.04 -12.37 8.29
N GLN A 148 -9.31 -13.10 9.14
CA GLN A 148 -9.39 -14.56 9.24
C GLN A 148 -10.75 -15.06 9.74
N ASN A 149 -11.42 -14.33 10.62
CA ASN A 149 -12.78 -14.66 11.06
C ASN A 149 -13.78 -14.73 9.88
N VAL A 150 -13.49 -14.05 8.77
CA VAL A 150 -14.34 -14.02 7.56
C VAL A 150 -13.98 -15.12 6.56
N ARG A 151 -12.69 -15.39 6.32
CA ARG A 151 -12.20 -16.31 5.27
C ARG A 151 -11.57 -17.61 5.76
N GLY A 152 -11.39 -17.76 7.05
CA GLY A 152 -10.66 -18.85 7.69
C GLY A 152 -9.15 -18.59 7.76
N ASP A 153 -8.49 -19.35 8.63
CA ASP A 153 -7.07 -19.17 8.95
C ASP A 153 -6.12 -19.54 7.80
N ASP A 154 -6.58 -20.38 6.85
CA ASP A 154 -5.80 -20.88 5.71
C ASP A 154 -5.82 -19.93 4.49
N PHE A 155 -6.56 -18.83 4.56
CA PHE A 155 -6.65 -17.87 3.46
C PHE A 155 -5.34 -17.09 3.30
N GLU A 156 -4.85 -16.96 2.06
CA GLU A 156 -3.58 -16.29 1.81
C GLU A 156 -3.68 -14.80 2.16
N MET A 157 -2.80 -14.37 3.07
CA MET A 157 -2.65 -12.97 3.44
C MET A 157 -1.22 -12.52 3.19
N ILE A 158 -1.09 -11.38 2.52
CA ILE A 158 0.18 -10.74 2.19
C ILE A 158 0.17 -9.27 2.61
N GLY A 159 1.32 -8.61 2.61
CA GLY A 159 1.45 -7.19 2.95
C GLY A 159 2.42 -6.96 4.10
N GLY A 160 2.18 -5.91 4.88
CA GLY A 160 3.05 -5.50 5.97
C GLY A 160 2.58 -4.22 6.64
N ALA A 161 3.00 -4.02 7.89
CA ALA A 161 2.64 -2.80 8.62
C ALA A 161 3.32 -1.57 7.99
N LEU A 162 2.56 -0.48 7.90
CA LEU A 162 3.06 0.81 7.43
C LEU A 162 3.95 1.46 8.49
N GLY A 163 4.92 2.24 8.04
CA GLY A 163 5.92 2.87 8.90
C GLY A 163 5.79 4.39 8.97
N ASP A 164 6.30 4.97 10.04
CA ASP A 164 6.57 6.40 10.15
C ASP A 164 8.07 6.70 10.22
N GLU A 165 8.40 7.98 10.38
CA GLU A 165 9.74 8.44 10.65
C GLU A 165 10.00 8.52 12.17
N GLN A 166 9.78 7.43 12.90
CA GLN A 166 10.33 7.31 14.27
C GLN A 166 11.75 6.76 14.24
N ILE A 167 12.71 7.66 14.35
CA ILE A 167 14.10 7.32 14.69
C ILE A 167 14.16 6.99 16.18
N SER A 168 13.57 5.88 16.63
CA SER A 168 13.66 5.43 18.02
C SER A 168 14.62 4.26 18.24
N GLY A 169 15.34 3.81 17.21
CA GLY A 169 16.29 2.70 17.33
C GLY A 169 17.56 2.96 16.55
N ARG A 170 18.66 3.30 17.26
CA ARG A 170 19.97 2.89 16.75
C ARG A 170 19.97 1.37 16.79
N CYS A 171 20.00 0.71 15.65
CA CYS A 171 20.46 -0.67 15.60
C CYS A 171 21.97 -0.63 15.87
N SER A 172 22.35 -0.58 17.15
CA SER A 172 23.75 -0.76 17.55
C SER A 172 24.04 -2.25 17.46
N SER A 173 24.50 -2.72 16.31
CA SER A 173 25.24 -3.97 16.25
C SER A 173 26.59 -3.73 16.94
N THR A 174 26.62 -3.88 18.26
CA THR A 174 27.88 -4.04 18.99
C THR A 174 28.41 -5.42 18.63
N THR A 175 29.10 -5.54 17.49
CA THR A 175 29.97 -6.68 17.24
C THR A 175 31.11 -6.56 18.24
N THR A 176 31.04 -7.35 19.30
CA THR A 176 32.18 -7.55 20.20
C THR A 176 33.01 -8.65 19.52
N GLU A 177 34.15 -8.26 18.95
CA GLU A 177 35.23 -9.20 18.61
C GLU A 177 35.94 -9.67 19.89
#